data_AF-A0A1I0J697-F1
#
_entry.id   AF-A0A1I0J697-F1
#
_cell.length_a   1.000
_cell.length_b   1.000
_cell.length_c   1.000
_cell.angle_alpha   90.00
_cell.angle_beta   90.00
_cell.angle_gamma   90.00
#
_symmetry.space_group_name_H-M   'P 1'
#
loop_
_entity.id
_entity.type
_entity.pdbx_description
1 polymer ?
#
loop_
_entity_poly.entity_id
_entity_poly.type
_entity_poly.pdbx_seq_one_letter_code
_entity_poly.pdbx_strand_id
1 'polypeptide(L)'
;MNRPLDIASRPQLALQNYLDALLFDATEELQVVESVDEFQAAVLEEQAHDARMRCAVAAAVAAALPAAVPAPQPAPMSRPAPVSLAWSPQPEPAAARVMERPVMPPVILPPVLVPEPEPIVEARVVEEPPVALVEPVVDVHLSAQRTPTPPPTGDGRPAWAAEPFECLLFDVAGLTLAVPLVCLGSIYPLAGHDLTPLFGQPDWFLGILPSQAGNLKVLDTARWIMPDRYRDDFRQGLQYVISVQGYEWGLAVHQVSRSLRLDPNEIKWRTHRGQRPWLAGTVIEHMCALLDVSELAELIASGAVKQMHKLN
;
A
#
# COMPACT_ATOMS: atom_id res chain seq x y z
N MET A 1 -9.62 60.12 27.90
CA MET A 1 -8.92 59.59 26.72
C MET A 1 -7.46 59.34 27.08
N ASN A 2 -7.06 58.11 27.39
CA ASN A 2 -5.65 57.74 27.61
C ASN A 2 -5.05 57.28 26.28
N ARG A 3 -4.14 58.08 25.72
CA ARG A 3 -3.24 57.61 24.65
C ARG A 3 -1.93 57.17 25.31
N PRO A 4 -1.48 55.91 25.16
CA PRO A 4 -0.15 55.54 25.60
C PRO A 4 0.90 56.20 24.68
N LEU A 5 1.93 56.77 25.27
CA LEU A 5 3.07 57.36 24.59
C LEU A 5 4.04 56.22 24.21
N ASP A 6 4.29 56.07 22.92
CA ASP A 6 5.21 55.09 22.37
C ASP A 6 6.65 55.63 22.47
N ILE A 7 7.39 55.12 23.46
CA ILE A 7 8.83 55.39 23.65
C ILE A 7 9.56 54.07 23.43
N ALA A 8 9.50 53.54 22.22
CA ALA A 8 10.30 52.39 21.83
C ALA A 8 11.80 52.75 21.92
N SER A 9 12.55 52.05 22.77
CA SER A 9 13.99 52.23 22.89
C SER A 9 14.71 51.71 21.62
N ARG A 10 15.90 52.26 21.28
CA ARG A 10 16.71 51.79 20.14
C ARG A 10 16.89 50.25 20.05
N PRO A 11 17.11 49.51 21.17
CA PRO A 11 17.17 48.05 21.09
C PRO A 11 15.80 47.38 20.84
N GLN A 12 14.68 47.96 21.31
CA GLN A 12 13.34 47.45 20.98
C GLN A 12 13.00 47.67 19.50
N LEU A 13 13.43 48.78 18.90
CA LEU A 13 13.26 49.01 17.47
C LEU A 13 14.09 48.03 16.63
N ALA A 14 15.30 47.68 17.09
CA ALA A 14 16.12 46.67 16.43
C ALA A 14 15.48 45.28 16.50
N LEU A 15 14.89 44.93 17.65
CA LEU A 15 14.17 43.67 17.80
C LEU A 15 12.91 43.61 16.93
N GLN A 16 12.15 44.71 16.87
CA GLN A 16 10.97 44.81 16.01
C GLN A 16 11.33 44.61 14.54
N ASN A 17 12.37 45.31 14.05
CA ASN A 17 12.84 45.15 12.67
C ASN A 17 13.34 43.72 12.37
N TYR A 18 13.96 43.06 13.34
CA TYR A 18 14.42 41.68 13.20
C TYR A 18 13.25 40.69 13.12
N LEU A 19 12.21 40.90 13.95
CA LEU A 19 10.99 40.10 13.90
C LEU A 19 10.20 40.32 12.60
N ASP A 20 10.13 41.55 12.12
CA ASP A 20 9.49 41.87 10.84
C ASP A 20 10.26 41.25 9.65
N ALA A 21 11.59 41.22 9.69
CA ALA A 21 12.40 40.53 8.68
C ALA A 21 12.19 39.01 8.70
N LEU A 22 12.15 38.39 9.88
CA LEU A 22 11.86 36.95 10.02
C LEU A 22 10.44 36.58 9.55
N LEU A 23 9.46 37.45 9.82
CA LEU A 23 8.09 37.27 9.35
C LEU A 23 7.99 37.39 7.84
N PHE A 24 8.71 38.34 7.23
CA PHE A 24 8.75 38.51 5.79
C PHE A 24 9.37 37.30 5.08
N ASP A 25 10.50 36.79 5.57
CA ASP A 25 11.19 35.62 5.03
C ASP A 25 10.30 34.36 5.07
N ALA A 26 9.59 34.15 6.19
CA ALA A 26 8.63 33.04 6.31
C ALA A 26 7.42 33.16 5.37
N THR A 27 6.98 34.38 5.04
CA THR A 27 5.90 34.60 4.06
C THR A 27 6.37 34.49 2.61
N GLU A 28 7.63 34.82 2.33
CA GLU A 28 8.23 34.63 1.00
C GLU A 28 8.38 33.14 0.67
N GLU A 29 8.83 32.33 1.63
CA GLU A 29 8.84 30.86 1.49
C GLU A 29 7.44 30.28 1.27
N LEU A 30 6.39 30.85 1.88
CA LEU A 30 5.01 30.42 1.65
C LEU A 30 4.45 30.86 0.28
N GLN A 31 4.82 32.04 -0.22
CA GLN A 31 4.40 32.50 -1.56
C GLN A 31 5.04 31.71 -2.70
N VAL A 32 6.23 31.14 -2.51
CA VAL A 32 6.84 30.19 -3.46
C VAL A 32 6.05 28.87 -3.52
N VAL A 33 5.35 28.50 -2.43
CA VAL A 33 4.47 27.33 -2.38
C VAL A 33 3.07 27.62 -2.95
N GLU A 34 2.67 28.90 -3.03
CA GLU A 34 1.41 29.36 -3.61
C GLU A 34 1.50 29.76 -5.10
N SER A 35 2.33 29.09 -5.93
CA SER A 35 2.17 29.15 -7.40
C SER A 35 0.94 28.37 -7.86
N VAL A 36 -0.22 28.73 -7.29
CA VAL A 36 -1.54 28.20 -7.61
C VAL A 36 -1.82 28.33 -9.11
N ASP A 37 -1.25 29.33 -9.78
CA ASP A 37 -1.34 29.51 -11.23
C ASP A 37 -0.60 28.45 -12.05
N GLU A 38 0.55 27.93 -11.58
CA GLU A 38 1.30 26.88 -12.30
C GLU A 38 0.62 25.51 -12.13
N PHE A 39 0.13 25.23 -10.93
CA PHE A 39 -0.67 24.03 -10.68
C PHE A 39 -1.99 24.04 -11.46
N GLN A 40 -2.68 25.19 -11.54
CA GLN A 40 -3.89 25.32 -12.35
C GLN A 40 -3.61 25.14 -13.85
N ALA A 41 -2.49 25.66 -14.35
CA ALA A 41 -2.07 25.44 -15.73
C ALA A 41 -1.81 23.95 -16.02
N ALA A 42 -1.08 23.26 -15.14
CA ALA A 42 -0.79 21.83 -15.28
C ALA A 42 -2.06 20.97 -15.25
N VAL A 43 -3.03 21.29 -14.37
CA VAL A 43 -4.31 20.57 -14.30
C VAL A 43 -5.14 20.76 -15.58
N LEU A 44 -5.15 21.97 -16.15
CA LEU A 44 -5.87 22.24 -17.40
C LEU A 44 -5.21 21.54 -18.60
N GLU A 45 -3.89 21.47 -18.66
CA GLU A 45 -3.16 20.73 -19.70
C GLU A 45 -3.44 19.22 -19.63
N GLU A 46 -3.43 18.66 -18.42
CA GLU A 46 -3.72 17.24 -18.20
C GLU A 46 -5.19 16.92 -18.57
N GLN A 47 -6.14 17.76 -18.18
CA GLN A 47 -7.55 17.60 -18.55
C GLN A 47 -7.76 17.67 -20.07
N ALA A 48 -7.02 18.53 -20.77
CA ALA A 48 -7.07 18.62 -22.23
C ALA A 48 -6.47 17.37 -22.90
N HIS A 49 -5.41 16.79 -22.33
CA HIS A 49 -4.83 15.53 -22.80
C HIS A 49 -5.83 14.37 -22.63
N ASP A 50 -6.42 14.26 -21.45
CA ASP A 50 -7.43 13.25 -21.13
C ASP A 50 -8.67 13.36 -22.04
N ALA A 51 -9.16 14.58 -22.29
CA ALA A 51 -10.27 14.81 -23.20
C ALA A 51 -9.92 14.38 -24.64
N ARG A 52 -8.70 14.66 -25.12
CA ARG A 52 -8.23 14.21 -26.43
C ARG A 52 -8.14 12.69 -26.51
N MET A 53 -7.62 12.03 -25.47
CA MET A 53 -7.55 10.58 -25.40
C MET A 53 -8.95 9.95 -25.39
N ARG A 54 -9.88 10.48 -24.58
CA ARG A 54 -11.28 10.01 -24.55
C ARG A 54 -11.99 10.22 -25.89
N CYS A 55 -11.79 11.36 -26.55
CA CYS A 55 -12.33 11.61 -27.89
C CYS A 55 -11.72 10.67 -28.95
N ALA A 56 -10.41 10.41 -28.89
CA ALA A 56 -9.74 9.48 -29.81
C ALA A 56 -10.23 8.04 -29.63
N VAL A 57 -10.41 7.59 -28.38
CA VAL A 57 -10.99 6.28 -28.06
C VAL A 57 -12.44 6.21 -28.52
N ALA A 58 -13.25 7.23 -28.27
CA ALA A 58 -14.64 7.29 -28.75
C ALA A 58 -14.73 7.26 -30.28
N ALA A 59 -13.83 7.96 -30.98
CA ALA A 59 -13.74 7.94 -32.44
C ALA A 59 -13.29 6.58 -32.98
N ALA A 60 -12.33 5.92 -32.32
CA ALA A 60 -11.89 4.57 -32.67
C ALA A 60 -13.00 3.53 -32.47
N VAL A 61 -13.76 3.63 -31.37
CA VAL A 61 -14.93 2.78 -31.11
C VAL A 61 -16.05 3.03 -32.13
N ALA A 62 -16.29 4.29 -32.49
CA ALA A 62 -17.26 4.64 -33.54
C ALA A 62 -16.84 4.14 -34.93
N ALA A 63 -15.54 4.17 -35.24
CA ALA A 63 -14.98 3.65 -36.50
C ALA A 63 -14.97 2.11 -36.56
N ALA A 64 -15.03 1.43 -35.41
CA ALA A 64 -15.10 -0.02 -35.31
C ALA A 64 -16.52 -0.61 -35.43
N LEU A 65 -17.56 0.24 -35.48
CA LEU A 65 -18.93 -0.19 -35.78
C LEU A 65 -19.09 -0.44 -37.28
N PRO A 66 -19.49 -1.65 -37.73
CA PRO A 66 -19.64 -1.93 -39.15
C PRO A 66 -20.79 -1.11 -39.76
N ALA A 67 -20.50 -0.41 -40.85
CA ALA A 67 -21.46 0.33 -41.64
C ALA A 67 -22.61 -0.58 -42.10
N ALA A 68 -23.83 -0.26 -41.67
CA ALA A 68 -25.04 -0.94 -42.11
C ALA A 68 -25.23 -0.72 -43.62
N VAL A 69 -25.13 -1.79 -44.39
CA VAL A 69 -25.44 -1.86 -45.82
C VAL A 69 -26.94 -1.58 -46.03
N PRO A 70 -27.35 -0.70 -46.96
CA PRO A 70 -28.76 -0.42 -47.18
C PRO A 70 -29.42 -1.58 -47.95
N ALA A 71 -30.46 -2.17 -47.37
CA ALA A 71 -31.27 -3.21 -48.01
C ALA A 71 -32.16 -2.62 -49.13
N PRO A 72 -32.43 -3.38 -50.22
CA PRO A 72 -33.21 -2.89 -51.35
C PRO A 72 -34.72 -2.97 -51.06
N GLN A 73 -35.46 -1.92 -51.47
CA GLN A 73 -36.92 -1.89 -51.51
C GLN A 73 -37.44 -2.69 -52.72
N PRO A 74 -38.59 -3.38 -52.62
CA PRO A 74 -39.42 -3.67 -53.78
C PRO A 74 -40.67 -2.78 -53.84
N ALA A 75 -40.99 -2.41 -55.08
CA ALA A 75 -42.01 -1.46 -55.53
C ALA A 75 -43.46 -2.04 -55.52
N PRO A 76 -44.50 -1.25 -55.84
CA PRO A 76 -45.87 -1.37 -55.32
C PRO A 76 -46.79 -2.22 -56.21
N MET A 77 -47.84 -2.83 -55.62
CA MET A 77 -49.05 -3.21 -56.36
C MET A 77 -50.33 -3.01 -55.55
N SER A 78 -51.38 -2.75 -56.32
CA SER A 78 -52.61 -2.03 -56.02
C SER A 78 -53.65 -2.75 -55.14
N ARG A 79 -54.44 -1.88 -54.50
CA ARG A 79 -55.71 -2.05 -53.74
C ARG A 79 -56.77 -2.91 -54.46
N PRO A 80 -57.75 -3.47 -53.73
CA PRO A 80 -59.03 -2.76 -53.63
C PRO A 80 -59.61 -2.66 -52.20
N ALA A 81 -60.69 -1.89 -52.09
CA ALA A 81 -61.21 -1.19 -50.91
C ALA A 81 -62.21 -2.06 -50.06
N PRO A 82 -62.79 -1.53 -48.96
CA PRO A 82 -62.88 -2.25 -47.68
C PRO A 82 -64.28 -2.79 -47.36
N VAL A 83 -64.36 -3.78 -46.47
CA VAL A 83 -65.57 -4.05 -45.67
C VAL A 83 -65.18 -4.13 -44.21
N SER A 84 -65.79 -3.24 -43.45
CA SER A 84 -65.65 -3.04 -42.02
C SER A 84 -65.99 -4.29 -41.21
N LEU A 85 -65.11 -4.67 -40.29
CA LEU A 85 -65.53 -5.34 -39.06
C LEU A 85 -65.18 -4.43 -37.87
N ALA A 86 -66.19 -4.19 -37.06
CA ALA A 86 -66.14 -3.43 -35.83
C ALA A 86 -65.08 -3.98 -34.88
N TRP A 87 -64.16 -3.11 -34.46
CA TRP A 87 -63.37 -3.32 -33.26
C TRP A 87 -63.43 -2.04 -32.43
N SER A 88 -64.06 -2.13 -31.27
CA SER A 88 -64.10 -1.06 -30.29
C SER A 88 -62.71 -0.85 -29.67
N PRO A 89 -62.23 0.39 -29.52
CA PRO A 89 -60.93 0.67 -28.91
C PRO A 89 -60.93 0.30 -27.43
N GLN A 90 -59.99 -0.55 -27.03
CA GLN A 90 -59.63 -0.75 -25.62
C GLN A 90 -58.69 0.39 -25.19
N PRO A 91 -58.86 0.95 -23.98
CA PRO A 91 -58.21 2.19 -23.56
C PRO A 91 -56.72 2.04 -23.24
N GLU A 92 -55.99 3.14 -23.44
CA GLU A 92 -54.57 3.35 -23.12
C GLU A 92 -54.21 2.94 -21.68
N PRO A 93 -53.02 2.35 -21.45
CA PRO A 93 -52.50 2.18 -20.10
C PRO A 93 -52.11 3.55 -19.53
N ALA A 94 -52.88 3.99 -18.53
CA ALA A 94 -52.59 5.15 -17.72
C ALA A 94 -51.24 4.99 -17.00
N ALA A 95 -50.43 6.05 -17.12
CA ALA A 95 -49.32 6.46 -16.28
C ALA A 95 -49.14 5.68 -14.96
N ALA A 96 -48.19 4.74 -14.95
CA ALA A 96 -47.60 4.26 -13.71
C ALA A 96 -46.71 5.37 -13.13
N ARG A 97 -47.29 6.17 -12.24
CA ARG A 97 -46.56 7.09 -11.37
C ARG A 97 -45.57 6.27 -10.54
N VAL A 98 -44.28 6.53 -10.77
CA VAL A 98 -43.19 6.18 -9.85
C VAL A 98 -43.53 6.82 -8.50
N MET A 99 -43.81 6.00 -7.49
CA MET A 99 -43.85 6.46 -6.10
C MET A 99 -42.44 6.90 -5.72
N GLU A 100 -42.21 8.20 -5.76
CA GLU A 100 -41.13 8.84 -5.02
C GLU A 100 -41.34 8.52 -3.54
N ARG A 101 -40.44 7.71 -3.00
CA ARG A 101 -40.35 7.39 -1.58
C ARG A 101 -39.80 8.64 -0.89
N PRO A 102 -40.56 9.34 -0.01
CA PRO A 102 -40.04 10.54 0.64
C PRO A 102 -38.93 10.14 1.60
N VAL A 103 -37.72 10.63 1.34
CA VAL A 103 -36.59 10.63 2.27
C VAL A 103 -36.92 11.64 3.37
N MET A 104 -37.14 11.16 4.59
CA MET A 104 -37.22 12.03 5.76
C MET A 104 -35.79 12.39 6.24
N PRO A 105 -35.52 13.66 6.58
CA PRO A 105 -34.27 14.08 7.22
C PRO A 105 -34.19 13.56 8.68
N PRO A 106 -32.96 13.48 9.25
CA PRO A 106 -32.71 12.77 10.50
C PRO A 106 -33.23 13.54 11.72
N VAL A 107 -33.97 12.84 12.58
CA VAL A 107 -34.31 13.35 13.92
C VAL A 107 -33.16 13.00 14.87
N ILE A 108 -32.43 14.03 15.30
CA ILE A 108 -31.43 13.96 16.38
C ILE A 108 -32.20 13.83 17.69
N LEU A 109 -32.15 12.64 18.31
CA LEU A 109 -32.63 12.42 19.68
C LEU A 109 -31.46 12.64 20.66
N PRO A 110 -31.66 13.40 21.75
CA PRO A 110 -30.66 13.49 22.82
C PRO A 110 -30.53 12.11 23.51
N PRO A 111 -29.34 11.74 24.02
CA PRO A 111 -29.14 10.43 24.64
C PRO A 111 -29.95 10.35 25.94
N VAL A 112 -30.95 9.46 25.94
CA VAL A 112 -31.65 9.04 27.15
C VAL A 112 -30.73 8.10 27.92
N LEU A 113 -30.38 8.55 29.13
CA LEU A 113 -29.62 7.85 30.15
C LEU A 113 -30.34 6.54 30.51
N VAL A 114 -29.81 5.40 30.05
CA VAL A 114 -30.24 4.08 30.52
C VAL A 114 -29.43 3.78 31.78
N PRO A 115 -30.07 3.57 32.94
CA PRO A 115 -29.36 3.30 34.18
C PRO A 115 -28.64 1.94 34.12
N GLU A 116 -27.37 2.01 34.48
CA GLU A 116 -26.43 0.92 34.73
C GLU A 116 -27.02 -0.12 35.71
N PRO A 117 -27.17 -1.40 35.33
CA PRO A 117 -27.48 -2.43 36.31
C PRO A 117 -26.21 -2.76 37.10
N GLU A 118 -26.27 -2.43 38.38
CA GLU A 118 -25.29 -2.75 39.42
C GLU A 118 -24.86 -4.24 39.40
N PRO A 119 -23.59 -4.55 39.71
CA PRO A 119 -23.08 -5.91 39.70
C PRO A 119 -23.66 -6.71 40.88
N ILE A 120 -24.47 -7.71 40.56
CA ILE A 120 -24.91 -8.73 41.51
C ILE A 120 -23.71 -9.63 41.83
N VAL A 121 -23.30 -9.57 43.09
CA VAL A 121 -22.28 -10.39 43.72
C VAL A 121 -22.87 -11.78 43.97
N GLU A 122 -22.43 -12.79 43.21
CA GLU A 122 -22.57 -14.20 43.62
C GLU A 122 -21.20 -14.78 43.89
N ALA A 123 -20.95 -15.01 45.17
CA ALA A 123 -19.80 -15.71 45.70
C ALA A 123 -19.81 -17.19 45.24
N ARG A 124 -18.76 -17.60 44.54
CA ARG A 124 -18.31 -19.00 44.54
C ARG A 124 -16.88 -19.05 45.03
N VAL A 125 -16.72 -19.81 46.11
CA VAL A 125 -15.53 -19.99 46.96
C VAL A 125 -14.55 -20.99 46.32
N VAL A 126 -13.28 -20.89 46.75
CA VAL A 126 -12.14 -21.85 46.71
C VAL A 126 -11.47 -22.04 45.33
N GLU A 127 -10.15 -21.95 45.11
CA GLU A 127 -8.93 -22.20 45.92
C GLU A 127 -7.77 -21.25 45.54
N GLU A 128 -6.99 -20.84 46.55
CA GLU A 128 -5.69 -20.19 46.42
C GLU A 128 -4.62 -21.18 45.90
N PRO A 129 -3.63 -20.69 45.14
CA PRO A 129 -2.27 -21.20 45.31
C PRO A 129 -1.36 -20.08 45.86
N PRO A 130 -0.41 -20.44 46.74
CA PRO A 130 0.34 -19.48 47.53
C PRO A 130 1.42 -18.77 46.71
N VAL A 131 1.60 -17.50 47.06
CA VAL A 131 2.77 -16.69 46.73
C VAL A 131 3.97 -17.25 47.48
N ALA A 132 4.93 -17.82 46.76
CA ALA A 132 6.27 -18.07 47.29
C ALA A 132 7.23 -17.02 46.73
N LEU A 133 7.48 -15.99 47.54
CA LEU A 133 8.62 -15.09 47.39
C LEU A 133 9.90 -15.88 47.67
N VAL A 134 10.80 -15.97 46.68
CA VAL A 134 12.24 -16.12 46.94
C VAL A 134 13.01 -15.20 46.00
N GLU A 135 13.90 -14.44 46.62
CA GLU A 135 14.66 -13.27 46.22
C GLU A 135 15.84 -13.54 45.24
N PRO A 136 16.51 -12.48 44.71
CA PRO A 136 17.10 -12.41 43.39
C PRO A 136 18.55 -12.88 43.33
N VAL A 137 18.98 -13.38 42.17
CA VAL A 137 20.40 -13.46 41.80
C VAL A 137 20.57 -13.03 40.34
N VAL A 138 21.43 -12.04 40.19
CA VAL A 138 21.85 -11.39 38.95
C VAL A 138 22.87 -12.25 38.19
N ASP A 139 22.90 -12.03 36.86
CA ASP A 139 23.92 -12.39 35.87
C ASP A 139 24.05 -13.86 35.46
N VAL A 140 23.73 -14.16 34.19
CA VAL A 140 24.75 -14.27 33.12
C VAL A 140 24.04 -14.20 31.76
N HIS A 141 24.53 -13.29 30.91
CA HIS A 141 24.33 -13.24 29.46
C HIS A 141 24.24 -14.64 28.81
N LEU A 142 23.05 -15.03 28.35
CA LEU A 142 22.86 -16.10 27.38
C LEU A 142 21.83 -15.64 26.34
N SER A 143 22.26 -15.65 25.09
CA SER A 143 21.59 -15.16 23.88
C SER A 143 20.08 -15.36 23.89
N ALA A 144 19.36 -14.31 23.46
CA ALA A 144 17.97 -14.39 23.07
C ALA A 144 17.77 -15.65 22.21
N GLN A 145 17.04 -16.62 22.78
CA GLN A 145 16.68 -17.84 22.08
C GLN A 145 15.87 -17.40 20.85
N ARG A 146 16.46 -17.59 19.67
CA ARG A 146 15.71 -17.57 18.42
C ARG A 146 14.61 -18.61 18.60
N THR A 147 13.37 -18.17 18.68
CA THR A 147 12.24 -19.08 18.54
C THR A 147 12.43 -19.80 17.21
N PRO A 148 12.54 -21.15 17.20
CA PRO A 148 12.71 -21.88 15.97
C PRO A 148 11.48 -21.62 15.11
N THR A 149 11.72 -21.14 13.90
CA THR A 149 10.70 -21.08 12.86
C THR A 149 10.10 -22.48 12.73
N PRO A 150 8.77 -22.64 12.86
CA PRO A 150 8.15 -23.96 12.74
C PRO A 150 8.50 -24.57 11.38
N PRO A 151 8.71 -25.90 11.31
CA PRO A 151 9.12 -26.56 10.07
C PRO A 151 8.09 -26.31 8.96
N PRO A 152 8.53 -26.26 7.69
CA PRO A 152 7.63 -26.08 6.57
C PRO A 152 6.62 -27.23 6.54
N THR A 153 5.33 -26.90 6.48
CA THR A 153 4.27 -27.87 6.21
C THR A 153 4.59 -28.53 4.87
N GLY A 154 4.52 -29.87 4.80
CA GLY A 154 5.05 -30.71 3.71
C GLY A 154 4.59 -30.42 2.27
N ASP A 155 3.71 -29.42 2.07
CA ASP A 155 3.20 -28.96 0.79
C ASP A 155 4.06 -27.88 0.11
N GLY A 156 5.26 -27.59 0.64
CA GLY A 156 6.13 -26.53 0.12
C GLY A 156 5.60 -25.12 0.37
N ARG A 157 4.63 -24.99 1.29
CA ARG A 157 4.07 -23.73 1.76
C ARG A 157 4.71 -23.33 3.10
N PRO A 158 4.96 -22.03 3.31
CA PRO A 158 5.51 -21.56 4.58
C PRO A 158 4.49 -21.73 5.71
N ALA A 159 4.95 -21.91 6.94
CA ALA A 159 4.06 -22.12 8.09
C ALA A 159 3.09 -20.95 8.33
N TRP A 160 3.52 -19.71 8.07
CA TRP A 160 2.68 -18.51 8.20
C TRP A 160 1.53 -18.45 7.17
N ALA A 161 1.60 -19.25 6.10
CA ALA A 161 0.60 -19.26 5.03
C ALA A 161 -0.56 -20.24 5.27
N ALA A 162 -0.63 -20.85 6.46
CA ALA A 162 -1.69 -21.79 6.81
C ALA A 162 -3.05 -21.10 7.02
N GLU A 163 -3.05 -19.85 7.48
CA GLU A 163 -4.23 -19.04 7.77
C GLU A 163 -4.16 -17.71 7.00
N PRO A 164 -5.28 -16.97 6.84
CA PRO A 164 -5.25 -15.63 6.25
C PRO A 164 -4.33 -14.69 7.02
N PHE A 165 -3.43 -14.03 6.29
CA PHE A 165 -2.31 -13.27 6.86
C PHE A 165 -2.19 -11.89 6.20
N GLU A 166 -1.54 -10.96 6.90
CA GLU A 166 -1.28 -9.62 6.37
C GLU A 166 0.05 -9.58 5.62
N CYS A 167 0.04 -8.94 4.45
CA CYS A 167 1.20 -8.68 3.61
C CYS A 167 1.43 -7.19 3.43
N LEU A 168 2.70 -6.79 3.40
CA LEU A 168 3.14 -5.47 3.00
C LEU A 168 3.57 -5.53 1.55
N LEU A 169 3.03 -4.63 0.73
CA LEU A 169 3.43 -4.45 -0.64
C LEU A 169 4.48 -3.35 -0.74
N PHE A 170 5.50 -3.61 -1.53
CA PHE A 170 6.52 -2.64 -1.85
C PHE A 170 7.00 -2.85 -3.28
N ASP A 171 7.48 -1.77 -3.88
CA ASP A 171 7.91 -1.74 -5.26
C ASP A 171 9.44 -1.69 -5.35
N VAL A 172 9.97 -2.49 -6.27
CA VAL A 172 11.40 -2.66 -6.50
C VAL A 172 11.65 -2.65 -7.99
N ALA A 173 12.29 -1.59 -8.50
CA ALA A 173 12.60 -1.46 -9.93
C ALA A 173 11.39 -1.70 -10.85
N GLY A 174 10.20 -1.27 -10.43
CA GLY A 174 8.93 -1.45 -11.16
C GLY A 174 8.24 -2.81 -10.98
N LEU A 175 8.73 -3.67 -10.09
CA LEU A 175 8.08 -4.93 -9.70
C LEU A 175 7.48 -4.82 -8.30
N THR A 176 6.19 -5.13 -8.18
CA THR A 176 5.49 -5.19 -6.89
C THR A 176 5.70 -6.54 -6.22
N LEU A 177 6.16 -6.49 -4.97
CA LEU A 177 6.43 -7.65 -4.13
C LEU A 177 5.54 -7.60 -2.89
N ALA A 178 5.08 -8.76 -2.45
CA ALA A 178 4.33 -8.92 -1.21
C ALA A 178 5.15 -9.73 -0.21
N VAL A 179 5.28 -9.20 1.00
CA VAL A 179 5.97 -9.87 2.11
C VAL A 179 5.05 -9.94 3.33
N PRO A 180 4.91 -11.10 3.99
CA PRO A 180 4.12 -11.23 5.21
C PRO A 180 4.63 -10.34 6.33
N LEU A 181 3.74 -9.61 7.00
CA LEU A 181 4.06 -8.72 8.13
C LEU A 181 4.71 -9.49 9.29
N VAL A 182 4.35 -10.76 9.47
CA VAL A 182 4.91 -11.63 10.51
C VAL A 182 6.40 -11.94 10.32
N CYS A 183 6.97 -11.67 9.15
CA CYS A 183 8.40 -11.83 8.88
C CYS A 183 9.14 -10.48 8.87
N LEU A 184 8.42 -9.36 8.98
CA LEU A 184 8.99 -8.02 8.90
C LEU A 184 9.30 -7.47 10.29
N GLY A 185 10.40 -6.72 10.37
CA GLY A 185 10.75 -5.92 11.53
C GLY A 185 10.35 -4.46 11.33
N SER A 186 11.33 -3.57 11.37
CA SER A 186 11.17 -2.12 11.24
C SER A 186 11.55 -1.64 9.84
N ILE A 187 10.92 -0.57 9.39
CA ILE A 187 11.23 0.10 8.13
C ILE A 187 12.03 1.34 8.45
N TYR A 188 13.22 1.45 7.88
CA TYR A 188 14.12 2.59 8.03
C TYR A 188 14.15 3.39 6.73
N PRO A 189 13.94 4.71 6.75
CA PRO A 189 14.23 5.54 5.59
C PRO A 189 15.73 5.49 5.31
N LEU A 190 16.12 5.47 4.04
CA LEU A 190 17.52 5.55 3.62
C LEU A 190 17.98 7.00 3.51
N ALA A 191 17.05 7.95 3.33
CA ALA A 191 17.34 9.38 3.31
C ALA A 191 18.01 9.81 4.63
N GLY A 192 19.22 10.36 4.53
CA GLY A 192 20.00 10.81 5.69
C GLY A 192 20.76 9.73 6.44
N HIS A 193 20.77 8.48 5.95
CA HIS A 193 21.52 7.38 6.54
C HIS A 193 22.66 6.91 5.63
N ASP A 194 23.89 6.99 6.13
CA ASP A 194 25.07 6.48 5.42
C ASP A 194 25.20 4.97 5.60
N LEU A 195 25.06 4.25 4.49
CA LEU A 195 25.42 2.84 4.42
C LEU A 195 26.94 2.71 4.37
N THR A 196 27.52 1.93 5.28
CA THR A 196 28.95 1.63 5.22
C THR A 196 29.18 0.46 4.24
N PRO A 197 29.72 0.69 3.02
CA PRO A 197 29.96 -0.38 2.07
C PRO A 197 31.10 -1.28 2.58
N LEU A 198 30.99 -2.59 2.34
CA LEU A 198 32.06 -3.54 2.61
C LEU A 198 32.72 -3.97 1.31
N PHE A 199 34.03 -3.83 1.23
CA PHE A 199 34.82 -4.23 0.07
C PHE A 199 34.92 -5.76 -0.04
N GLY A 200 34.90 -6.27 -1.27
CA GLY A 200 35.00 -7.72 -1.54
C GLY A 200 33.70 -8.51 -1.31
N GLN A 201 32.60 -7.83 -0.99
CA GLN A 201 31.26 -8.44 -0.96
C GLN A 201 30.65 -8.51 -2.37
N PRO A 202 29.65 -9.38 -2.59
CA PRO A 202 28.94 -9.45 -3.86
C PRO A 202 28.16 -8.17 -4.18
N ASP A 203 27.89 -7.92 -5.46
CA ASP A 203 27.23 -6.70 -5.93
C ASP A 203 25.79 -6.49 -5.41
N TRP A 204 25.14 -7.54 -4.91
CA TRP A 204 23.83 -7.44 -4.27
C TRP A 204 23.90 -6.92 -2.83
N PHE A 205 25.09 -6.80 -2.24
CA PHE A 205 25.30 -6.26 -0.90
C PHE A 205 25.61 -4.77 -0.99
N LEU A 206 24.77 -3.93 -0.37
CA LEU A 206 24.94 -2.47 -0.41
C LEU A 206 25.86 -1.97 0.71
N GLY A 207 25.69 -2.51 1.92
CA GLY A 207 26.45 -2.05 3.08
C GLY A 207 25.83 -2.47 4.41
N ILE A 208 26.37 -1.91 5.49
CA ILE A 208 25.83 -2.05 6.84
C ILE A 208 25.12 -0.75 7.23
N LEU A 209 23.88 -0.86 7.70
CA LEU A 209 23.08 0.21 8.29
C LEU A 209 23.04 0.03 9.82
N PRO A 210 23.57 0.97 10.61
CA PRO A 210 23.39 0.93 12.06
C PRO A 210 21.92 1.22 12.41
N SER A 211 21.30 0.33 13.19
CA SER A 211 19.91 0.45 13.63
C SER A 211 19.80 0.27 15.14
N GLN A 212 18.63 0.56 15.71
CA GLN A 212 18.35 0.33 17.13
C GLN A 212 18.51 -1.14 17.54
N ALA A 213 18.28 -2.07 16.61
CA ALA A 213 18.43 -3.51 16.82
C ALA A 213 19.86 -4.02 16.56
N GLY A 214 20.80 -3.14 16.23
CA GLY A 214 22.17 -3.48 15.87
C GLY A 214 22.48 -3.20 14.40
N ASN A 215 23.52 -3.85 13.89
CA ASN A 215 24.04 -3.61 12.54
C ASN A 215 23.28 -4.45 11.50
N LEU A 216 22.47 -3.80 10.67
CA LEU A 216 21.71 -4.46 9.61
C LEU A 216 22.54 -4.54 8.33
N LYS A 217 22.65 -5.74 7.77
CA LYS A 217 23.23 -6.00 6.46
C LYS A 217 22.20 -5.68 5.39
N VAL A 218 22.41 -4.59 4.67
CA VAL A 218 21.47 -4.10 3.65
C VAL A 218 21.80 -4.71 2.31
N LEU A 219 20.80 -5.36 1.70
CA LEU A 219 20.89 -5.98 0.39
C LEU A 219 20.00 -5.28 -0.63
N ASP A 220 20.44 -5.29 -1.88
CA ASP A 220 19.67 -4.79 -3.01
C ASP A 220 18.66 -5.86 -3.47
N THR A 221 17.39 -5.60 -3.18
CA THR A 221 16.29 -6.50 -3.51
C THR A 221 16.09 -6.64 -5.03
N ALA A 222 16.35 -5.58 -5.81
CA ALA A 222 16.18 -5.60 -7.27
C ALA A 222 17.23 -6.49 -7.92
N ARG A 223 18.50 -6.33 -7.50
CA ARG A 223 19.62 -7.14 -8.00
C ARG A 223 19.41 -8.63 -7.69
N TRP A 224 18.84 -8.92 -6.53
CA TRP A 224 18.57 -10.28 -6.12
C TRP A 224 17.45 -10.96 -6.91
N ILE A 225 16.31 -10.28 -7.05
CA ILE A 225 15.11 -10.86 -7.64
C ILE A 225 15.23 -10.89 -9.17
N MET A 226 15.86 -9.89 -9.76
CA MET A 226 15.97 -9.74 -11.21
C MET A 226 17.39 -9.30 -11.64
N PRO A 227 18.40 -10.17 -11.50
CA PRO A 227 19.78 -9.83 -11.85
C PRO A 227 19.94 -9.46 -13.33
N ASP A 228 19.23 -10.15 -14.23
CA ASP A 228 19.38 -9.97 -15.69
C ASP A 228 18.80 -8.64 -16.21
N ARG A 229 17.87 -8.02 -15.46
CA ARG A 229 17.22 -6.75 -15.82
C ARG A 229 17.65 -5.60 -14.93
N TYR A 230 18.65 -5.80 -14.09
CA TYR A 230 19.13 -4.79 -13.17
C TYR A 230 19.89 -3.69 -13.91
N ARG A 231 19.66 -2.43 -13.52
CA ARG A 231 20.37 -1.23 -13.98
C ARG A 231 20.90 -0.48 -12.76
N ASP A 232 22.07 0.12 -12.88
CA ASP A 232 22.70 0.85 -11.77
C ASP A 232 21.88 2.08 -11.31
N ASP A 233 21.01 2.60 -12.18
CA ASP A 233 20.08 3.70 -11.86
C ASP A 233 19.11 3.34 -10.72
N PHE A 234 18.70 2.06 -10.62
CA PHE A 234 17.80 1.59 -9.56
C PHE A 234 18.44 1.68 -8.18
N ARG A 235 19.77 1.61 -8.10
CA ARG A 235 20.49 1.77 -6.83
C ARG A 235 20.29 3.16 -6.23
N GLN A 236 20.16 4.18 -7.07
CA GLN A 236 19.97 5.56 -6.64
C GLN A 236 18.52 5.83 -6.19
N GLY A 237 17.56 5.02 -6.66
CA GLY A 237 16.14 5.13 -6.33
C GLY A 237 15.72 4.40 -5.06
N LEU A 238 16.65 3.81 -4.30
CA LEU A 238 16.36 3.13 -3.04
C LEU A 238 16.08 4.15 -1.94
N GLN A 239 14.88 4.09 -1.35
CA GLN A 239 14.45 5.06 -0.33
C GLN A 239 14.23 4.43 1.03
N TYR A 240 14.01 3.11 1.12
CA TYR A 240 13.67 2.43 2.36
C TYR A 240 14.46 1.14 2.52
N VAL A 241 14.74 0.78 3.77
CA VAL A 241 15.32 -0.51 4.18
C VAL A 241 14.36 -1.18 5.16
N ILE A 242 13.85 -2.34 4.78
CA ILE A 242 12.94 -3.13 5.61
C ILE A 242 13.75 -4.22 6.31
N SER A 243 13.82 -4.19 7.65
CA SER A 243 14.51 -5.24 8.40
C SER A 243 13.66 -6.51 8.45
N VAL A 244 14.34 -7.66 8.48
CA VAL A 244 13.70 -8.98 8.56
C VAL A 244 13.72 -9.46 10.00
N GLN A 245 12.58 -9.91 10.51
CA GLN A 245 12.49 -10.38 11.89
C GLN A 245 13.35 -11.63 12.11
N GLY A 246 14.17 -11.63 13.17
CA GLY A 246 15.04 -12.75 13.52
C GLY A 246 16.35 -12.82 12.74
N TYR A 247 16.59 -11.89 11.81
CA TYR A 247 17.82 -11.81 11.02
C TYR A 247 18.45 -10.42 11.11
N GLU A 248 19.78 -10.36 11.10
CA GLU A 248 20.56 -9.10 11.04
C GLU A 248 20.62 -8.49 9.62
N TRP A 249 19.53 -8.63 8.87
CA TRP A 249 19.47 -8.39 7.42
C TRP A 249 18.31 -7.43 7.10
N GLY A 250 18.49 -6.62 6.06
CA GLY A 250 17.48 -5.69 5.60
C GLY A 250 17.40 -5.63 4.07
N LEU A 251 16.17 -5.55 3.56
CA LEU A 251 15.84 -5.44 2.14
C LEU A 251 15.77 -3.96 1.75
N ALA A 252 16.64 -3.51 0.86
CA ALA A 252 16.52 -2.17 0.27
C ALA A 252 15.44 -2.18 -0.81
N VAL A 253 14.50 -1.24 -0.71
CA VAL A 253 13.33 -1.11 -1.60
C VAL A 253 13.16 0.34 -2.05
N HIS A 254 12.49 0.55 -3.18
CA HIS A 254 12.30 1.90 -3.74
C HIS A 254 11.16 2.62 -3.02
N GLN A 255 10.04 1.93 -2.84
CA GLN A 255 8.85 2.50 -2.24
C GLN A 255 8.09 1.44 -1.45
N VAL A 256 7.54 1.83 -0.31
CA VAL A 256 6.59 1.02 0.46
C VAL A 256 5.19 1.48 0.09
N SER A 257 4.33 0.54 -0.30
CA SER A 257 3.02 0.84 -0.89
C SER A 257 1.91 0.75 0.17
N ARG A 258 1.30 -0.43 0.37
CA ARG A 258 0.21 -0.62 1.34
C ARG A 258 0.26 -2.01 1.99
N SER A 259 -0.37 -2.16 3.14
CA SER A 259 -0.68 -3.49 3.69
C SER A 259 -2.00 -4.02 3.15
N LEU A 260 -2.11 -5.34 3.01
CA LEU A 260 -3.35 -6.01 2.63
C LEU A 260 -3.42 -7.39 3.27
N ARG A 261 -4.64 -7.85 3.55
CA ARG A 261 -4.90 -9.19 4.06
C ARG A 261 -5.09 -10.14 2.89
N LEU A 262 -4.27 -11.17 2.79
CA LEU A 262 -4.37 -12.22 1.76
C LEU A 262 -4.99 -13.48 2.33
N ASP A 263 -5.90 -14.07 1.56
CA ASP A 263 -6.30 -15.45 1.79
C ASP A 263 -5.34 -16.42 1.05
N PRO A 264 -4.93 -17.54 1.67
CA PRO A 264 -4.08 -18.54 1.01
C PRO A 264 -4.64 -19.06 -0.32
N ASN A 265 -5.95 -18.98 -0.56
CA ASN A 265 -6.57 -19.39 -1.82
C ASN A 265 -6.40 -18.37 -2.96
N GLU A 266 -6.13 -17.11 -2.65
CA GLU A 266 -5.86 -16.04 -3.63
C GLU A 266 -4.43 -16.08 -4.17
N ILE A 267 -3.64 -17.05 -3.71
CA ILE A 267 -2.23 -17.21 -4.04
C ILE A 267 -2.05 -18.45 -4.89
N LYS A 268 -1.45 -18.26 -6.06
CA LYS A 268 -0.92 -19.35 -6.87
C LYS A 268 0.42 -19.80 -6.30
N TRP A 269 0.38 -20.78 -5.40
CA TRP A 269 1.57 -21.36 -4.77
C TRP A 269 2.44 -22.12 -5.76
N ARG A 270 3.77 -22.03 -5.59
CA ARG A 270 4.74 -22.82 -6.36
C ARG A 270 5.01 -24.14 -5.66
N THR A 271 4.70 -25.26 -6.33
CA THR A 271 5.03 -26.62 -5.85
C THR A 271 6.50 -26.95 -6.03
N HIS A 272 7.11 -26.50 -7.14
CA HIS A 272 8.54 -26.64 -7.40
C HIS A 272 9.22 -25.28 -7.40
N ARG A 273 9.93 -24.98 -6.30
CA ARG A 273 10.64 -23.69 -6.17
C ARG A 273 12.00 -23.65 -6.88
N GLY A 274 12.56 -24.81 -7.25
CA GLY A 274 13.70 -24.94 -8.17
C GLY A 274 14.84 -23.96 -7.88
N GLN A 275 15.21 -23.16 -8.87
CA GLN A 275 16.27 -22.14 -8.74
C GLN A 275 15.88 -20.93 -7.87
N ARG A 276 14.60 -20.72 -7.51
CA ARG A 276 14.13 -19.53 -6.76
C ARG A 276 13.32 -19.97 -5.52
N PRO A 277 13.98 -20.57 -4.51
CA PRO A 277 13.32 -21.02 -3.27
C PRO A 277 12.59 -19.91 -2.52
N TRP A 278 13.10 -18.68 -2.60
CA TRP A 278 12.54 -17.48 -2.00
C TRP A 278 11.20 -17.01 -2.62
N LEU A 279 10.79 -17.52 -3.78
CA LEU A 279 9.52 -17.13 -4.39
C LEU A 279 8.42 -18.13 -4.00
N ALA A 280 7.56 -17.75 -3.05
CA ALA A 280 6.50 -18.61 -2.53
C ALA A 280 5.36 -18.82 -3.53
N GLY A 281 4.96 -17.76 -4.22
CA GLY A 281 3.81 -17.77 -5.09
C GLY A 281 3.58 -16.46 -5.83
N THR A 282 2.45 -16.37 -6.52
CA THR A 282 1.97 -15.16 -7.16
C THR A 282 0.56 -14.87 -6.66
N VAL A 283 0.32 -13.65 -6.20
CA VAL A 283 -1.00 -13.20 -5.76
C VAL A 283 -1.85 -12.91 -6.99
N ILE A 284 -3.03 -13.52 -7.05
CA ILE A 284 -3.90 -13.49 -8.23
C ILE A 284 -4.61 -12.14 -8.35
N GLU A 285 -5.04 -11.52 -7.27
CA GLU A 285 -5.79 -10.25 -7.39
C GLU A 285 -4.88 -9.05 -7.69
N HIS A 286 -3.68 -9.05 -7.12
CA HIS A 286 -2.77 -7.90 -7.19
C HIS A 286 -1.59 -8.11 -8.15
N MET A 287 -1.51 -9.27 -8.82
CA MET A 287 -0.43 -9.60 -9.77
C MET A 287 0.98 -9.41 -9.19
N CYS A 288 1.12 -9.52 -7.87
CA CYS A 288 2.40 -9.34 -7.18
C CYS A 288 3.04 -10.68 -6.84
N ALA A 289 4.37 -10.68 -6.73
CA ALA A 289 5.13 -11.85 -6.35
C ALA A 289 5.20 -11.96 -4.82
N LEU A 290 4.79 -13.10 -4.27
CA LEU A 290 4.81 -13.38 -2.84
C LEU A 290 6.18 -13.95 -2.45
N LEU A 291 6.88 -13.24 -1.58
CA LEU A 291 8.25 -13.55 -1.16
C LEU A 291 8.27 -14.31 0.17
N ASP A 292 9.07 -15.36 0.21
CA ASP A 292 9.42 -16.11 1.41
C ASP A 292 10.74 -15.60 1.98
N VAL A 293 10.64 -14.73 2.98
CA VAL A 293 11.81 -14.02 3.52
C VAL A 293 12.69 -14.93 4.37
N SER A 294 12.11 -15.95 5.01
CA SER A 294 12.87 -16.95 5.78
C SER A 294 13.78 -17.75 4.88
N GLU A 295 13.22 -18.35 3.82
CA GLU A 295 14.00 -19.06 2.78
C GLU A 295 15.02 -18.15 2.09
N LEU A 296 14.63 -16.90 1.81
CA LEU A 296 15.56 -15.91 1.27
C LEU A 296 16.74 -15.71 2.21
N ALA A 297 16.50 -15.40 3.48
CA ALA A 297 17.55 -15.11 4.45
C ALA A 297 18.46 -16.31 4.71
N GLU A 298 17.92 -17.52 4.80
CA GLU A 298 18.69 -18.76 4.95
C GLU A 298 19.57 -19.04 3.73
N LEU A 299 19.06 -18.79 2.53
CA LEU A 299 19.81 -18.93 1.29
C LEU A 299 21.03 -18.00 1.26
N ILE A 300 20.90 -16.78 1.79
CA ILE A 300 22.03 -15.86 1.84
C ILE A 300 22.99 -16.19 2.98
N ALA A 301 22.48 -16.59 4.14
CA ALA A 301 23.29 -17.03 5.28
C ALA A 301 24.12 -18.28 4.95
N SER A 302 23.56 -19.21 4.17
CA SER A 302 24.25 -20.43 3.72
C SER A 302 25.26 -20.20 2.58
N GLY A 303 25.28 -19.01 1.97
CA GLY A 303 26.21 -18.67 0.90
C GLY A 303 25.96 -19.40 -0.44
N ALA A 304 24.85 -20.11 -0.57
CA ALA A 304 24.46 -20.87 -1.78
C ALA A 304 24.18 -19.96 -3.01
N VAL A 305 24.13 -18.65 -2.80
CA VAL A 305 24.00 -17.59 -3.81
C VAL A 305 24.96 -17.72 -4.98
N LYS A 306 26.22 -18.12 -4.71
CA LYS A 306 27.26 -18.28 -5.75
C LYS A 306 26.94 -19.38 -6.76
N GLN A 307 26.13 -20.36 -6.39
CA GLN A 307 25.73 -21.45 -7.30
C GLN A 307 24.53 -21.04 -8.15
N MET A 308 23.60 -20.24 -7.62
CA MET A 308 22.43 -19.77 -8.36
C MET A 308 22.81 -18.88 -9.56
N HIS A 309 23.72 -17.93 -9.37
CA HIS A 309 24.16 -17.05 -10.45
C HIS A 309 25.10 -17.70 -11.48
N LYS A 310 25.57 -18.93 -11.22
CA LYS A 310 26.37 -19.71 -12.20
C LYS A 310 25.50 -20.53 -13.16
N LEU A 311 24.21 -20.64 -12.90
CA LEU A 311 23.26 -21.47 -13.65
C LEU A 311 22.34 -20.65 -14.58
N ASN A 312 22.55 -19.34 -14.66
CA ASN A 312 21.91 -18.43 -15.62
C ASN A 312 22.85 -18.09 -16.78
#